data_AF-A0A3D6A344-F1
#
_entry.id   AF-A0A3D6A344-F1
#
_cell.length_a   1.000
_cell.length_b   1.000
_cell.length_c   1.000
_cell.angle_alpha   90.00
_cell.angle_beta   90.00
_cell.angle_gamma   90.00
#
_symmetry.space_group_name_H-M   'P 1'
#
loop_
_entity.id
_entity.type
_entity.pdbx_description
1 polymer ?
#
loop_
_entity_poly.entity_id
_entity_poly.type
_entity_poly.pdbx_seq_one_letter_code
_entity_poly.pdbx_strand_id
1 'polypeptide(L)'
;IGSVSTDEEVINQKCPVSQKAISEDHKKVFEGRKVAFCCKNCLDKFSKDTGSYRSKIENFKPSESYMRATDALELSRASKDEKIEKVSDELRQISQQLRDIAPEINIGWTNPE
;
A
#
# COMPACT_ATOMS: atom_id res chain seq x y z
N ILE A 1 11.21 -3.60 8.40
CA ILE A 1 11.79 -4.25 7.20
C ILE A 1 12.31 -3.20 6.22
N GLY A 2 11.51 -2.24 5.75
CA GLY A 2 11.98 -1.21 4.80
C GLY A 2 12.90 -0.10 5.34
N SER A 3 13.14 -0.02 6.65
CA SER A 3 13.98 1.01 7.30
C SER A 3 15.43 0.60 7.57
N VAL A 4 15.78 -0.67 7.30
CA VAL A 4 17.12 -1.22 7.53
C VAL A 4 17.69 -1.64 6.18
N SER A 5 18.93 -1.24 5.89
CA SER A 5 19.63 -1.56 4.64
C SER A 5 20.94 -2.28 4.93
N THR A 6 21.26 -3.26 4.11
CA THR A 6 22.56 -3.96 4.09
C THR A 6 23.54 -3.33 3.10
N ASP A 7 23.12 -2.33 2.32
CA ASP A 7 23.99 -1.70 1.33
C ASP A 7 25.09 -0.91 2.04
N GLU A 8 26.34 -1.02 1.60
CA GLU A 8 27.44 -0.21 2.12
C GLU A 8 27.36 1.21 1.54
N GLU A 9 27.21 1.29 0.22
CA GLU A 9 27.11 2.52 -0.57
C GLU A 9 25.65 2.93 -0.85
N VAL A 10 25.50 4.12 -1.44
CA VAL A 10 24.20 4.62 -1.89
C VAL A 10 23.93 4.17 -3.32
N ILE A 11 22.69 3.82 -3.63
CA ILE A 11 22.35 3.23 -4.93
C ILE A 11 22.23 4.24 -6.08
N ASN A 12 22.21 5.55 -5.77
CA ASN A 12 21.91 6.61 -6.72
C ASN A 12 23.07 7.60 -6.87
N GLN A 13 23.35 8.04 -8.10
CA GLN A 13 24.35 9.08 -8.36
C GLN A 13 23.78 10.50 -8.39
N LYS A 14 22.50 10.63 -8.77
CA LYS A 14 21.79 11.92 -8.82
C LYS A 14 20.69 11.97 -7.78
N CYS A 15 20.38 13.18 -7.31
CA CYS A 15 19.30 13.43 -6.38
C CYS A 15 17.94 13.10 -7.03
N PRO A 16 17.12 12.20 -6.46
CA PRO A 16 15.82 11.81 -7.06
C PRO A 16 14.80 12.95 -7.14
N VAL A 17 14.99 14.00 -6.33
CA VAL A 17 14.08 15.15 -6.25
C VAL A 17 14.48 16.26 -7.24
N SER A 18 15.77 16.58 -7.32
CA SER A 18 16.29 17.74 -8.05
C SER A 18 17.22 17.39 -9.22
N GLN A 19 17.61 16.13 -9.38
CA GLN A 19 18.57 15.60 -10.36
C GLN A 19 19.99 16.19 -10.28
N LYS A 20 20.30 16.95 -9.23
CA LYS A 20 21.65 17.46 -8.95
C LYS A 20 22.55 16.38 -8.36
N ALA A 21 23.86 16.62 -8.36
CA ALA A 21 24.82 15.76 -7.67
C ALA A 21 24.43 15.55 -6.20
N ILE A 22 24.60 14.33 -5.70
CA ILE A 22 24.30 13.97 -4.32
C ILE A 22 25.34 14.56 -3.35
N SER A 23 24.92 14.78 -2.09
CA SER A 23 25.83 15.05 -0.98
C SER A 23 25.86 13.82 -0.06
N GLU A 24 27.02 13.53 0.50
CA GLU A 24 27.19 12.42 1.45
C GLU A 24 26.51 12.65 2.80
N ASP A 25 26.16 13.90 3.10
CA ASP A 25 25.60 14.32 4.40
C ASP A 25 24.10 13.99 4.53
N HIS A 26 23.43 13.70 3.43
CA HIS A 26 21.98 13.56 3.38
C HIS A 26 21.58 12.21 2.78
N LYS A 27 21.58 11.18 3.63
CA LYS A 27 21.24 9.79 3.26
C LYS A 27 20.00 9.33 4.01
N LYS A 28 19.18 8.49 3.37
CA LYS A 28 18.02 7.83 3.98
C LYS A 28 17.88 6.41 3.48
N VAL A 29 17.41 5.51 4.34
CA VAL A 29 17.03 4.15 3.92
C VAL A 29 15.59 4.16 3.41
N PHE A 30 15.39 3.69 2.19
CA PHE A 30 14.11 3.54 1.54
C PHE A 30 13.98 2.13 0.95
N GLU A 31 12.97 1.38 1.41
CA GLU A 31 12.72 -0.02 1.03
C GLU A 31 13.94 -0.95 1.16
N GLY A 32 14.72 -0.69 2.20
CA GLY A 32 15.96 -1.40 2.50
C GLY A 32 17.14 -1.03 1.60
N ARG A 33 17.05 0.06 0.83
CA ARG A 33 18.17 0.63 0.06
C ARG A 33 18.62 1.98 0.61
N LYS A 34 19.93 2.25 0.58
CA LYS A 34 20.46 3.59 0.95
C LYS A 34 20.37 4.55 -0.24
N VAL A 35 19.68 5.68 -0.04
CA VAL A 35 19.50 6.73 -1.06
C VAL A 35 20.06 8.05 -0.53
N ALA A 36 20.86 8.74 -1.34
CA ALA A 36 21.43 10.05 -1.05
C ALA A 36 20.68 11.21 -1.74
N PHE A 37 20.78 12.39 -1.13
CA PHE A 37 20.15 13.62 -1.60
C PHE A 37 21.17 14.75 -1.69
N CYS A 38 20.91 15.74 -2.54
CA CYS A 38 21.79 16.90 -2.68
C CYS A 38 21.68 17.90 -1.51
N CYS A 39 20.57 17.90 -0.77
CA CYS A 39 20.33 18.83 0.35
C CYS A 39 19.22 18.30 1.28
N LYS A 40 19.16 18.86 2.50
CA LYS A 40 18.11 18.56 3.49
C LYS A 40 16.69 18.76 2.95
N ASN A 41 16.44 19.82 2.19
CA ASN A 41 15.11 20.09 1.62
C ASN A 41 14.65 18.97 0.66
N CYS A 42 15.58 18.34 -0.07
CA CYS A 42 15.25 17.20 -0.93
C CYS A 42 14.93 15.95 -0.11
N LEU A 43 15.68 15.69 0.96
CA LEU A 43 15.38 14.60 1.91
C LEU A 43 14.00 14.77 2.54
N ASP A 44 13.64 15.99 2.93
CA ASP A 44 12.33 16.30 3.53
C ASP A 44 11.19 16.12 2.53
N LYS A 45 11.36 16.60 1.28
CA LYS A 45 10.38 16.37 0.20
C LYS A 45 10.21 14.90 -0.10
N PHE A 46 11.31 14.16 -0.19
CA PHE A 46 11.27 12.71 -0.41
C PHE A 46 10.54 11.99 0.73
N SER A 47 10.76 12.42 1.98
CA SER A 47 10.11 11.81 3.14
C SER A 47 8.60 12.06 3.19
N LYS A 48 8.13 13.17 2.61
CA LYS A 48 6.69 13.48 2.51
C LYS A 48 6.01 12.77 1.35
N ASP A 49 6.71 12.58 0.24
CA ASP A 49 6.17 11.97 -0.97
C ASP A 49 7.15 10.96 -1.57
N THR A 50 7.32 9.81 -0.89
CA THR A 50 8.23 8.76 -1.36
C THR A 50 7.77 8.13 -2.67
N GLY A 51 6.46 8.12 -2.94
CA GLY A 51 5.86 7.50 -4.12
C GLY A 51 6.24 8.20 -5.42
N SER A 52 6.09 9.53 -5.47
CA SER A 52 6.34 10.30 -6.70
C SER A 52 7.83 10.36 -7.09
N TYR A 53 8.73 10.22 -6.12
CA TYR A 53 10.18 10.26 -6.37
C TYR A 53 10.82 8.89 -6.52
N ARG A 54 10.10 7.81 -6.17
CA ARG A 54 10.57 6.43 -6.30
C ARG A 54 11.09 6.13 -7.71
N SER A 55 10.30 6.42 -8.74
CA SER A 55 10.64 6.14 -10.14
C SER A 55 11.76 7.04 -10.69
N LYS A 56 12.19 8.05 -9.93
CA LYS A 56 13.28 8.95 -10.30
C LYS A 56 14.63 8.52 -9.72
N ILE A 57 14.66 7.42 -8.95
CA ILE A 57 15.90 6.80 -8.51
C ILE A 57 16.37 5.88 -9.65
N GLU A 58 17.53 6.20 -10.23
CA GLU A 58 18.12 5.40 -11.32
C GLU A 58 18.37 3.95 -10.86
N ASN A 59 17.98 2.97 -11.67
CA ASN A 59 18.15 1.53 -11.41
C ASN A 59 17.60 1.04 -10.06
N PHE A 60 16.54 1.67 -9.56
CA PHE A 60 15.98 1.30 -8.27
C PHE A 60 15.42 -0.12 -8.25
N LYS A 61 16.01 -0.96 -7.43
CA LYS A 61 15.47 -2.28 -7.06
C LYS A 61 15.33 -2.34 -5.53
N PRO A 62 14.16 -2.67 -4.98
CA PRO A 62 14.01 -2.85 -3.54
C PRO A 62 14.95 -3.93 -2.99
N SER A 63 15.14 -3.93 -1.68
CA SER A 63 15.82 -5.05 -1.02
C SER A 63 14.98 -6.33 -1.12
N GLU A 64 15.65 -7.48 -1.17
CA GLU A 64 14.96 -8.77 -1.24
C GLU A 64 14.03 -9.01 -0.04
N SER A 65 14.49 -8.62 1.16
CA SER A 65 13.69 -8.69 2.38
C SER A 65 12.43 -7.82 2.30
N TYR A 66 12.52 -6.65 1.69
CA TYR A 66 11.36 -5.79 1.44
C TYR A 66 10.41 -6.41 0.42
N MET A 67 10.92 -6.95 -0.69
CA MET A 67 10.08 -7.63 -1.71
C MET A 67 9.29 -8.79 -1.11
N ARG A 68 9.94 -9.67 -0.34
CA ARG A 68 9.26 -10.78 0.33
C ARG A 68 8.18 -10.30 1.30
N ALA A 69 8.45 -9.18 2.00
CA ALA A 69 7.48 -8.59 2.91
C ALA A 69 6.29 -7.97 2.18
N THR A 70 6.51 -7.34 1.01
CA THR A 70 5.41 -6.83 0.17
C THR A 70 4.58 -7.96 -0.41
N ASP A 71 5.21 -9.03 -0.92
CA ASP A 71 4.50 -10.19 -1.47
C ASP A 71 3.63 -10.85 -0.39
N ALA A 72 4.18 -11.05 0.81
CA ALA A 72 3.43 -11.60 1.94
C ALA A 72 2.24 -10.71 2.34
N LEU A 73 2.40 -9.39 2.29
CA LEU A 73 1.33 -8.44 2.59
C LEU A 73 0.24 -8.48 1.51
N GLU A 74 0.61 -8.55 0.24
CA GLU A 74 -0.34 -8.65 -0.88
C GLU A 74 -1.13 -9.96 -0.83
N LEU A 75 -0.48 -11.09 -0.56
CA LEU A 75 -1.16 -12.37 -0.33
C LEU A 75 -2.14 -12.28 0.85
N SER A 76 -1.75 -11.63 1.95
CA SER A 76 -2.66 -11.41 3.08
C SER A 76 -3.83 -10.50 2.73
N ARG A 77 -3.66 -9.51 1.86
CA ARG A 77 -4.75 -8.63 1.38
C ARG A 77 -5.70 -9.41 0.49
N ALA A 78 -5.19 -10.14 -0.51
CA ALA A 78 -6.01 -10.98 -1.39
C ALA A 78 -6.84 -12.00 -0.60
N SER A 79 -6.24 -12.65 0.41
CA SER A 79 -6.98 -13.58 1.28
C SER A 79 -8.08 -12.88 2.10
N LYS A 80 -7.91 -11.61 2.46
CA LYS A 80 -8.95 -10.83 3.15
C LYS A 80 -10.06 -10.44 2.18
N ASP A 81 -9.71 -10.01 0.97
CA ASP A 81 -10.69 -9.64 -0.05
C ASP A 81 -11.57 -10.84 -0.43
N GLU A 82 -10.99 -12.03 -0.57
CA GLU A 82 -11.75 -13.28 -0.79
C GLU A 82 -12.75 -13.55 0.36
N LYS A 83 -12.37 -13.28 1.61
CA LYS A 83 -13.28 -13.45 2.75
C LYS A 83 -14.40 -12.41 2.74
N ILE A 84 -14.10 -11.17 2.36
CA ILE A 84 -15.10 -10.10 2.24
C ILE A 84 -16.12 -10.46 1.15
N GLU A 85 -15.65 -10.97 0.01
CA GLU A 85 -16.51 -11.42 -1.07
C GLU A 85 -17.45 -12.54 -0.60
N LYS A 86 -16.93 -13.56 0.09
CA LYS A 86 -17.76 -14.64 0.66
C LYS A 86 -18.83 -14.12 1.62
N VAL A 87 -18.46 -13.24 2.54
CA VAL A 87 -19.42 -12.63 3.48
C VAL A 87 -20.46 -11.79 2.73
N SER A 88 -20.05 -11.05 1.70
CA SER A 88 -20.95 -10.27 0.86
C SER A 88 -21.98 -11.17 0.15
N ASP A 89 -21.54 -12.31 -0.37
CA ASP A 89 -22.42 -13.28 -1.05
C ASP A 89 -23.41 -13.93 -0.07
N GLU A 90 -22.95 -14.32 1.12
CA GLU A 90 -23.82 -14.83 2.19
C GLU A 90 -24.89 -13.81 2.59
N LEU A 91 -24.51 -12.54 2.79
CA LEU A 91 -25.45 -11.46 3.10
C LEU A 91 -26.47 -11.26 1.97
N ARG A 92 -26.04 -11.35 0.71
CA ARG A 92 -26.94 -11.26 -0.45
C ARG A 92 -27.94 -12.42 -0.48
N GLN A 93 -27.51 -13.63 -0.16
CA GLN A 93 -28.37 -14.81 -0.09
C GLN A 93 -29.39 -14.69 1.06
N ILE A 94 -28.95 -14.33 2.26
CA ILE A 94 -29.84 -14.10 3.41
C ILE A 94 -30.87 -13.01 3.07
N SER A 95 -30.44 -11.93 2.41
CA SER A 95 -31.33 -10.86 1.97
C SER A 95 -32.38 -11.34 0.95
N GLN A 96 -32.00 -12.26 0.04
CA GLN A 96 -32.95 -12.88 -0.88
C GLN A 96 -33.98 -13.73 -0.14
N GLN A 97 -33.54 -14.57 0.79
CA GLN A 97 -34.43 -15.39 1.61
C GLN A 97 -35.43 -14.53 2.39
N LEU A 98 -34.97 -13.43 3.01
CA LEU A 98 -35.85 -12.50 3.70
C LEU A 98 -36.89 -11.86 2.78
N ARG A 99 -36.53 -11.51 1.52
CA ARG A 99 -37.49 -10.99 0.54
C ARG A 99 -38.55 -12.03 0.14
N ASP A 100 -38.14 -13.28 -0.01
CA ASP A 100 -39.05 -14.37 -0.40
C ASP A 100 -40.04 -14.70 0.74
N ILE A 101 -39.62 -14.56 2.00
CA ILE A 101 -40.46 -14.76 3.18
C ILE A 101 -41.32 -13.51 3.50
N ALA A 102 -40.89 -12.31 3.08
CA ALA A 102 -41.62 -11.06 3.31
C ALA A 102 -43.15 -11.08 3.01
N PRO A 103 -43.65 -11.73 1.94
CA PRO A 103 -45.10 -11.87 1.73
C PRO A 103 -45.82 -12.70 2.81
N GLU A 104 -45.15 -13.66 3.46
CA GLU A 104 -45.70 -14.45 4.57
C GLU A 104 -45.63 -13.70 5.92
N ILE A 105 -44.67 -12.78 6.08
CA ILE A 105 -44.53 -11.90 7.26
C ILE A 105 -45.33 -10.60 7.09
N ASN A 106 -46.17 -10.47 6.05
CA ASN A 106 -47.21 -9.43 6.01
C ASN A 106 -48.41 -9.81 6.90
N ILE A 107 -48.14 -10.09 8.16
CA ILE A 107 -49.12 -10.34 9.21
C ILE A 107 -49.47 -8.99 9.85
N GLY A 108 -50.30 -8.19 9.15
CA GLY A 108 -51.12 -7.18 9.82
C GLY A 108 -50.97 -5.71 9.42
N TRP A 109 -50.41 -5.34 8.28
CA TRP A 109 -50.68 -4.02 7.69
C TRP A 109 -51.91 -4.08 6.76
N THR A 110 -53.08 -4.33 7.34
CA THR A 110 -54.34 -3.92 6.71
C THR A 110 -54.49 -2.42 6.95
N ASN A 111 -54.45 -1.61 5.88
CA ASN A 111 -54.89 -0.22 5.94
C ASN A 111 -56.31 -0.17 6.52
N PRO A 112 -56.57 0.53 7.64
CA PRO A 112 -57.94 0.88 7.98
C PRO A 112 -58.45 1.88 6.93
N GLU A 113 -59.62 1.60 6.38
CA GLU A 113 -60.38 2.47 5.45
C GLU A 113 -60.61 3.88 6.00
#